data_AF-A0A4Q2U3C6-F1
#
_entry.id   AF-A0A4Q2U3C6-F1
#
_cell.length_a   1.000
_cell.length_b   1.000
_cell.length_c   1.000
_cell.angle_alpha   90.00
_cell.angle_beta   90.00
_cell.angle_gamma   90.00
#
_symmetry.space_group_name_H-M   'P 1'
#
loop_
_entity.id
_entity.type
_entity.pdbx_description
1 polymer ?
#
loop_
_entity_poly.entity_id
_entity_poly.type
_entity_poly.pdbx_seq_one_letter_code
_entity_poly.pdbx_strand_id
1 'polypeptide(L)'
;MRALVIGAALTALALLAAASSQAADTMKTGLKPFNVTIRVFDPTKGVESGRDYVLPVDSPDEEHAIASTTANAASFTTTMGGARPLPVAFTCIKIEPRP
;
A
#
# COMPACT_ATOMS: atom_id res chain seq x y z
N MET A 1 18.77 33.83 33.75
CA MET A 1 17.45 33.81 33.09
C MET A 1 17.60 33.10 31.76
N ARG A 2 16.73 32.11 31.50
CA ARG A 2 16.84 31.10 30.45
C ARG A 2 16.41 31.67 29.10
N ALA A 3 17.27 31.61 28.09
CA ALA A 3 16.89 31.88 26.70
C ALA A 3 16.29 30.61 26.08
N LEU A 4 15.10 30.80 25.50
CA LEU A 4 14.16 29.80 25.07
C LEU A 4 14.60 29.16 23.73
N VAL A 5 14.62 27.83 23.70
CA VAL A 5 14.84 26.99 22.53
C VAL A 5 13.64 27.14 21.58
N ILE A 6 13.79 27.87 20.48
CA ILE A 6 12.79 27.97 19.41
C ILE A 6 13.48 27.58 18.10
N GLY A 7 13.62 26.28 17.84
CA GLY A 7 14.29 25.79 16.63
C GLY A 7 13.69 24.55 15.99
N ALA A 8 12.83 23.79 16.69
CA ALA A 8 12.36 22.49 16.21
C ALA A 8 10.88 22.45 15.80
N ALA A 9 10.10 23.52 16.04
CA ALA A 9 8.66 23.52 15.77
C ALA A 9 8.28 23.91 14.33
N LEU A 10 9.17 24.60 13.60
CA LEU A 10 8.85 25.11 12.26
C LEU A 10 8.97 24.03 11.16
N THR A 11 9.86 23.05 11.34
CA THR A 11 10.04 21.95 10.37
C THR A 11 8.93 20.90 10.43
N ALA A 12 8.32 20.69 11.59
CA ALA A 12 7.17 19.78 11.72
C ALA A 12 5.90 20.34 11.05
N LEU A 13 5.70 21.67 11.08
CA LEU A 13 4.53 22.30 10.48
C LEU A 13 4.58 22.30 8.94
N ALA A 14 5.77 22.35 8.34
CA ALA A 14 5.95 22.25 6.90
C ALA A 14 5.69 20.83 6.36
N LEU A 15 6.09 19.78 7.10
CA LEU A 15 5.76 18.40 6.72
C LEU A 15 4.27 18.08 6.88
N LEU A 16 3.60 18.65 7.90
CA LEU A 16 2.17 18.46 8.09
C LEU A 16 1.34 19.18 7.01
N ALA A 17 1.81 20.34 6.53
CA ALA A 17 1.16 21.09 5.45
C ALA A 17 1.26 20.36 4.10
N ALA A 18 2.40 19.72 3.81
CA ALA A 18 2.58 18.91 2.60
C ALA A 18 1.68 17.65 2.60
N ALA A 19 1.50 17.00 3.77
CA ALA A 19 0.59 15.86 3.90
C ALA A 19 -0.90 16.26 3.74
N SER A 20 -1.29 17.48 4.13
CA SER A 20 -2.66 17.97 3.95
C SER A 20 -2.98 18.48 2.54
N SER A 21 -1.97 18.92 1.77
CA SER A 21 -2.20 19.41 0.40
C SER A 21 -2.56 18.29 -0.58
N GLN A 22 -2.24 17.03 -0.26
CA GLN A 22 -2.56 15.88 -1.11
C GLN A 22 -3.95 15.28 -0.79
N ALA A 23 -4.53 15.65 0.35
CA ALA A 23 -5.91 15.28 0.70
C ALA A 23 -6.95 16.26 0.11
N ALA A 24 -6.52 17.46 -0.31
CA ALA A 24 -7.41 18.55 -0.75
C ALA A 24 -7.67 18.58 -2.25
N ASP A 25 -7.01 17.75 -3.07
CA ASP A 25 -7.34 17.59 -4.49
C ASP A 25 -8.47 16.56 -4.68
N THR A 26 -9.48 16.66 -3.82
CA THR A 26 -10.78 16.00 -3.95
C THR A 26 -11.58 16.63 -5.11
N MET A 27 -10.92 16.90 -6.24
CA MET A 27 -11.64 16.86 -7.50
C MET A 27 -12.21 15.45 -7.62
N LYS A 28 -13.44 15.34 -8.10
CA LYS A 28 -14.10 14.07 -8.43
C LYS A 28 -13.25 13.29 -9.44
N THR A 29 -12.18 12.64 -9.01
CA THR A 29 -11.51 11.63 -9.80
C THR A 29 -12.50 10.49 -9.85
N GLY A 30 -13.17 10.35 -11.01
CA GLY A 30 -14.06 9.21 -11.25
C GLY A 30 -13.25 7.95 -10.99
N LEU A 31 -13.61 7.21 -9.94
CA LEU A 31 -12.92 5.98 -9.62
C LEU A 31 -13.15 4.99 -10.76
N LYS A 32 -12.06 4.44 -11.26
CA LYS A 32 -12.08 3.41 -12.29
C LYS A 32 -11.98 2.06 -11.58
N PRO A 33 -12.78 1.07 -11.97
CA PRO A 33 -12.72 -0.26 -11.40
C PRO A 33 -11.53 -1.04 -11.98
N PHE A 34 -10.74 -1.65 -11.11
CA PHE A 34 -9.59 -2.50 -11.46
C PHE A 34 -9.66 -3.85 -10.76
N ASN A 35 -9.01 -4.83 -11.36
CA ASN A 35 -8.61 -6.08 -10.73
C ASN A 35 -7.08 -6.06 -10.60
N VAL A 36 -6.58 -6.09 -9.37
CA VAL A 36 -5.15 -6.17 -9.08
C VAL A 36 -4.82 -7.57 -8.59
N THR A 37 -3.90 -8.25 -9.28
CA THR A 37 -3.46 -9.59 -8.90
C THR A 37 -2.20 -9.49 -8.06
N ILE A 38 -2.31 -9.88 -6.79
CA ILE A 38 -1.19 -10.04 -5.88
C ILE A 38 -0.79 -11.51 -5.81
N ARG A 39 0.49 -11.80 -5.97
CA ARG A 39 1.05 -13.11 -5.65
C ARG A 39 1.61 -13.09 -4.24
N VAL A 40 1.17 -14.02 -3.40
CA VAL A 40 1.70 -14.25 -2.05
C VAL A 40 2.51 -15.55 -2.07
N PHE A 41 3.75 -15.52 -1.61
CA PHE A 41 4.68 -16.65 -1.73
C PHE A 41 5.64 -16.75 -0.55
N ASP A 42 6.25 -17.93 -0.40
CA ASP A 42 7.36 -18.16 0.52
C ASP A 42 8.66 -17.72 -0.20
N PRO A 43 9.33 -16.64 0.26
CA PRO A 43 10.52 -16.13 -0.42
C PRO A 43 11.68 -17.12 -0.40
N THR A 44 11.67 -18.13 0.47
CA THR A 44 12.70 -19.17 0.51
C THR A 44 12.52 -20.24 -0.56
N LYS A 45 11.32 -20.33 -1.16
CA LYS A 45 10.96 -21.32 -2.19
C LYS A 45 10.82 -20.73 -3.59
N GLY A 46 11.02 -19.42 -3.74
CA GLY A 46 10.86 -18.71 -5.01
C GLY A 46 9.43 -18.24 -5.26
N VAL A 47 9.30 -17.29 -6.18
CA VAL A 47 8.02 -16.62 -6.51
C VAL A 47 7.02 -17.58 -7.17
N GLU A 48 7.50 -18.59 -7.89
CA GLU A 48 6.68 -19.63 -8.53
C GLU A 48 5.91 -20.51 -7.55
N SER A 49 6.33 -20.57 -6.27
CA SER A 49 5.63 -21.31 -5.22
C SER A 49 4.37 -20.61 -4.70
N GLY A 50 4.12 -19.38 -5.18
CA GLY A 50 3.07 -18.49 -4.70
C GLY A 50 1.65 -18.84 -5.11
N ARG A 51 0.71 -18.27 -4.36
CA ARG A 51 -0.72 -18.24 -4.71
C ARG A 51 -1.11 -16.85 -5.18
N ASP A 52 -1.90 -16.80 -6.23
CA ASP A 52 -2.42 -15.57 -6.80
C ASP A 52 -3.78 -15.21 -6.18
N TYR A 53 -3.96 -13.93 -5.90
CA TYR A 53 -5.17 -13.34 -5.36
C TYR A 53 -5.58 -12.16 -6.23
N VAL A 54 -6.80 -12.21 -6.76
CA VAL A 54 -7.38 -11.09 -7.51
C VAL A 54 -8.16 -10.22 -6.54
N LEU A 55 -7.73 -8.96 -6.41
CA LEU A 55 -8.29 -7.99 -5.49
C LEU A 55 -9.00 -6.88 -6.29
N PRO A 56 -10.34 -6.84 -6.26
CA PRO A 56 -11.08 -5.77 -6.91
C PRO A 56 -10.90 -4.46 -6.13
N VAL A 57 -10.50 -3.39 -6.81
CA VAL A 57 -10.30 -2.06 -6.23
C VAL A 57 -10.84 -0.99 -7.16
N ASP A 58 -11.47 0.05 -6.61
CA ASP A 58 -11.85 1.24 -7.36
C ASP A 58 -10.86 2.35 -7.04
N SER A 59 -10.21 2.90 -8.07
CA SER A 59 -9.06 3.78 -7.92
C SER A 59 -9.04 4.86 -9.01
N PRO A 60 -8.50 6.06 -8.75
CA PRO A 60 -8.32 7.09 -9.78
C PRO A 60 -7.51 6.61 -11.01
N ASP A 61 -6.51 5.78 -10.77
CA ASP A 61 -5.62 5.19 -11.78
C ASP A 61 -5.02 3.87 -11.32
N GLU A 62 -4.25 3.24 -12.23
CA GLU A 62 -3.58 1.96 -12.04
C GLU A 62 -2.49 2.02 -10.97
N GLU A 63 -1.72 3.12 -10.89
CA GLU A 63 -0.62 3.26 -9.94
C GLU A 63 -1.16 3.32 -8.51
N HIS A 64 -2.19 4.11 -8.28
CA HIS A 64 -2.89 4.19 -7.01
C HIS A 64 -3.59 2.85 -6.67
N ALA A 65 -4.09 2.11 -7.67
CA ALA A 65 -4.70 0.78 -7.46
C ALA A 65 -3.64 -0.23 -6.98
N ILE A 66 -2.46 -0.24 -7.61
CA ILE A 66 -1.34 -1.11 -7.22
C ILE A 66 -0.84 -0.73 -5.82
N ALA A 67 -0.59 0.55 -5.57
CA ALA A 67 -0.06 1.03 -4.31
C ALA A 67 -1.00 0.70 -3.14
N SER A 68 -2.29 1.06 -3.28
CA SER A 68 -3.30 0.77 -2.25
C SER A 68 -3.48 -0.72 -2.01
N THR A 69 -3.53 -1.53 -3.07
CA THR A 69 -3.67 -2.98 -2.96
C THR A 69 -2.44 -3.62 -2.32
N THR A 70 -1.24 -3.18 -2.68
CA THR A 70 0.03 -3.67 -2.12
C THR A 70 0.13 -3.33 -0.63
N ALA A 71 -0.24 -2.10 -0.23
CA ALA A 71 -0.30 -1.72 1.17
C ALA A 71 -1.29 -2.60 1.97
N ASN A 72 -2.46 -2.86 1.40
CA ASN A 72 -3.47 -3.72 2.02
C ASN A 72 -3.01 -5.18 2.11
N ALA A 73 -2.31 -5.70 1.09
CA ALA A 73 -1.80 -7.07 1.05
C ALA A 73 -0.90 -7.40 2.26
N ALA A 74 -0.14 -6.42 2.78
CA ALA A 74 0.65 -6.59 4.00
C ALA A 74 -0.19 -7.06 5.19
N SER A 75 -1.44 -6.58 5.31
CA SER A 75 -2.36 -6.95 6.39
C SER A 75 -2.94 -8.36 6.24
N PHE A 76 -2.92 -8.92 5.02
CA PHE A 76 -3.44 -10.27 4.74
C PHE A 76 -2.40 -11.37 4.90
N THR A 77 -1.12 -11.01 4.97
CA THR A 77 0.00 -11.96 4.89
C THR A 77 0.34 -12.61 6.23
N THR A 78 -0.63 -13.31 6.82
CA THR A 78 -0.38 -14.24 7.92
C THR A 78 -0.52 -15.66 7.43
N THR A 79 0.59 -16.26 6.99
CA THR A 79 0.65 -17.68 6.65
C THR A 79 1.24 -18.45 7.83
N MET A 80 0.47 -19.39 8.38
CA MET A 80 0.90 -20.25 9.49
C MET A 80 1.28 -21.64 8.96
N GLY A 81 2.46 -22.13 9.36
CA GLY A 81 2.90 -23.51 9.15
C GLY A 81 2.84 -24.25 10.48
N GLY A 82 1.73 -24.93 10.76
CA GLY A 82 1.46 -25.44 12.10
C GLY A 82 1.36 -24.28 13.11
N ALA A 83 2.16 -24.31 14.18
CA ALA A 83 2.17 -23.28 15.21
C ALA A 83 3.17 -22.12 14.96
N ARG A 84 3.85 -22.09 13.80
CA ARG A 84 4.86 -21.06 13.50
C ARG A 84 4.44 -20.16 12.33
N PRO A 85 4.67 -18.84 12.41
CA PRO A 85 4.54 -17.96 11.26
C PRO A 85 5.59 -18.37 10.22
N LEU A 86 5.15 -18.50 8.96
CA LEU A 86 6.05 -18.70 7.83
C LEU A 86 6.52 -17.35 7.30
N PRO A 87 7.72 -17.26 6.71
CA PRO A 87 8.12 -16.08 5.96
C PRO A 87 7.16 -15.89 4.78
N VAL A 88 6.63 -14.67 4.64
CA VAL A 88 5.72 -14.32 3.55
C VAL A 88 6.25 -13.09 2.83
N ALA A 89 6.28 -13.18 1.50
CA ALA A 89 6.48 -12.06 0.61
C ALA A 89 5.27 -11.95 -0.33
N PHE A 90 5.03 -10.76 -0.85
CA PHE A 90 3.98 -10.54 -1.83
C PHE A 90 4.43 -9.52 -2.87
N THR A 91 3.87 -9.63 -4.07
CA THR A 91 4.13 -8.69 -5.16
C THR A 91 2.91 -8.57 -6.08
N CYS A 92 2.71 -7.39 -6.67
CA CYS A 92 1.74 -7.21 -7.73
C CYS A 92 2.29 -7.79 -9.04
N ILE A 93 1.55 -8.73 -9.65
CA ILE A 93 1.96 -9.40 -10.89
C ILE A 93 1.12 -9.00 -12.10
N LYS A 94 -0.07 -8.43 -11.88
CA LYS A 94 -0.98 -8.00 -12.93
C LYS A 94 -1.94 -6.94 -12.42
N ILE A 95 -2.27 -5.98 -13.27
CA ILE A 95 -3.42 -5.11 -13.11
C ILE A 95 -4.22 -5.13 -14.40
N GLU A 96 -5.54 -5.12 -14.30
CA GLU A 96 -6.43 -4.99 -15.45
C GLU A 96 -7.68 -4.18 -15.10
N PRO A 97 -8.25 -3.40 -16.03
CA PRO A 97 -9.57 -2.80 -15.86
C PRO A 97 -10.60 -3.89 -15.58
N ARG A 98 -11.50 -3.64 -14.62
CA ARG A 98 -12.63 -4.53 -14.34
C ARG A 98 -13.84 -4.04 -15.15
N PRO A 99 -14.43 -4.88 -16.02
CA PRO A 99 -15.56 -4.50 -16.85
C PRO A 99 -16.83 -4.21 -16.04
#